data_AF-E6IYL3-F1
#
_entry.id   AF-E6IYL3-F1
#
_cell.length_a   1.000
_cell.length_b   1.000
_cell.length_c   1.000
_cell.angle_alpha   90.00
_cell.angle_beta   90.00
_cell.angle_gamma   90.00
#
_symmetry.space_group_name_H-M   'P 1'
#
loop_
_entity.id
_entity.type
_entity.pdbx_description
1 polymer ?
#
loop_
_entity_poly.entity_id
_entity_poly.type
_entity_poly.pdbx_seq_one_letter_code
_entity_poly.pdbx_strand_id
1 'polypeptide(L)'
;MATRIAMVKTFDKHSLPYRAMKNHWRILQKDSRKLSDKRFYSRTFRQTLTPKEIVKKILDLSEELRYYYELYQLLLFHFQEKNTDHFMALIDDNLPFVNPIFTAVFKTFKKYKSYIANALELPYSNAKLEATNKLIKDIKRQAFGFRNFKNFKTKILIALNIKIERTNLILSRC
;
A
#
# COMPACT_ATOMS: atom_id res chain seq x y z
N MET A 1 8.17 -0.06 -3.55
CA MET A 1 8.02 1.25 -4.24
C MET A 1 9.25 2.14 -4.11
N ALA A 2 9.91 2.20 -2.94
CA ALA A 2 11.15 2.98 -2.73
C ALA A 2 12.39 2.38 -3.46
N THR A 3 12.59 1.06 -3.42
CA THR A 3 13.67 0.40 -4.18
C THR A 3 13.52 0.59 -5.68
N ARG A 4 12.31 0.40 -6.24
CA ARG A 4 12.02 0.78 -7.64
C ARG A 4 12.35 2.24 -7.92
N ILE A 5 12.08 3.18 -7.01
CA ILE A 5 12.43 4.60 -7.20
C ILE A 5 13.95 4.79 -7.22
N ALA A 6 14.68 4.12 -6.32
CA ALA A 6 16.14 4.15 -6.31
C ALA A 6 16.71 3.61 -7.63
N MET A 7 16.21 2.47 -8.11
CA MET A 7 16.62 1.88 -9.40
C MET A 7 16.22 2.76 -10.59
N VAL A 8 15.02 3.35 -10.59
CA VAL A 8 14.60 4.28 -11.66
C VAL A 8 15.50 5.50 -11.74
N LYS A 9 16.13 5.92 -10.64
CA LYS A 9 17.08 7.04 -10.65
C LYS A 9 18.44 6.69 -11.26
N THR A 10 18.82 5.41 -11.33
CA THR A 10 20.09 5.00 -11.93
C THR A 10 20.02 4.86 -13.45
N PHE A 11 18.83 4.63 -14.01
CA PHE A 11 18.63 4.54 -15.46
C PHE A 11 18.58 5.91 -16.14
N ASP A 12 19.07 5.97 -17.38
CA ASP A 12 18.86 7.10 -18.26
C ASP A 12 17.35 7.36 -18.49
N LYS A 13 16.95 8.64 -18.54
CA LYS A 13 15.54 9.05 -18.63
C LYS A 13 14.87 8.67 -19.96
N HIS A 14 15.64 8.47 -21.03
CA HIS A 14 15.13 8.09 -22.34
C HIS A 14 15.13 6.58 -22.57
N SER A 15 15.87 5.85 -21.72
CA SER A 15 15.97 4.40 -21.76
C SER A 15 14.61 3.69 -21.63
N LEU A 16 14.51 2.50 -22.24
CA LEU A 16 13.34 1.63 -22.09
C LEU A 16 13.12 1.20 -20.63
N PRO A 17 14.14 0.80 -19.84
CA PRO A 17 13.96 0.44 -18.44
C PRO A 17 13.34 1.54 -17.59
N TYR A 18 13.82 2.78 -17.73
CA TYR A 18 13.23 3.92 -17.03
C TYR A 18 11.74 4.08 -17.37
N ARG A 19 11.40 4.13 -18.66
CA ARG A 19 10.01 4.32 -19.11
C ARG A 19 9.11 3.16 -18.69
N ALA A 20 9.60 1.93 -18.76
CA ALA A 20 8.84 0.73 -18.39
C ALA A 20 8.51 0.72 -16.90
N MET A 21 9.51 0.92 -16.03
CA MET A 21 9.31 0.97 -14.59
C MET A 21 8.52 2.20 -14.14
N LYS A 22 8.62 3.33 -14.86
CA LYS A 22 7.89 4.56 -14.56
C LYS A 22 6.44 4.51 -15.00
N ASN A 23 6.13 4.00 -16.19
CA ASN A 23 4.77 4.02 -16.73
C ASN A 23 3.91 2.87 -16.16
N HIS A 24 4.51 1.70 -15.91
CA HIS A 24 3.80 0.50 -15.46
C HIS A 24 3.90 0.25 -13.95
N TRP A 25 4.28 1.27 -13.16
CA TRP A 25 4.47 1.13 -11.71
C TRP A 25 3.24 0.58 -10.96
N ARG A 26 2.03 0.90 -11.43
CA ARG A 26 0.77 0.40 -10.85
C ARG A 26 0.61 -1.10 -11.05
N ILE A 27 1.05 -1.62 -12.19
CA ILE A 27 0.99 -3.05 -12.51
C ILE A 27 1.97 -3.81 -11.61
N LEU A 28 3.19 -3.28 -11.43
CA LEU A 28 4.22 -3.88 -10.56
C LEU A 28 3.82 -3.93 -9.08
N GLN A 29 2.87 -3.12 -8.63
CA GLN A 29 2.40 -3.11 -7.23
C GLN A 29 1.15 -3.91 -7.01
N LYS A 30 0.48 -4.29 -8.09
CA LYS A 30 -0.70 -5.12 -7.97
C LYS A 30 -0.27 -6.50 -7.48
N ASP A 31 -1.14 -7.09 -6.68
CA ASP A 31 -1.06 -8.51 -6.34
C ASP A 31 -1.01 -9.32 -7.63
N SER A 32 0.02 -10.14 -7.78
CA SER A 32 0.28 -10.96 -8.95
C SER A 32 -0.91 -11.86 -9.30
N ARG A 33 -1.64 -12.35 -8.29
CA ARG A 33 -2.85 -13.19 -8.43
C ARG A 33 -4.04 -12.43 -9.00
N LYS A 34 -4.03 -11.09 -8.88
CA LYS A 34 -5.12 -10.19 -9.31
C LYS A 34 -4.78 -9.45 -10.60
N LEU A 35 -3.67 -9.79 -11.26
CA LEU A 35 -3.34 -9.25 -12.58
C LEU A 35 -4.38 -9.72 -13.60
N SER A 36 -4.93 -8.75 -14.34
CA SER A 36 -5.91 -9.03 -15.39
C SER A 36 -5.25 -9.78 -16.55
N ASP A 37 -5.99 -10.68 -17.18
CA ASP A 37 -5.56 -11.35 -18.43
C ASP A 37 -5.96 -10.56 -19.68
N LYS A 38 -6.68 -9.43 -19.53
CA LYS A 38 -7.04 -8.56 -20.65
C LYS A 38 -5.80 -7.91 -21.24
N ARG A 39 -5.60 -8.12 -22.55
CA ARG A 39 -4.55 -7.49 -23.34
C ARG A 39 -4.85 -6.00 -23.57
N PHE A 40 -3.82 -5.17 -23.56
CA PHE A 40 -3.92 -3.76 -23.94
C PHE A 40 -2.66 -3.29 -24.67
N TYR A 41 -2.80 -2.25 -25.49
CA TYR A 41 -1.66 -1.68 -26.20
C TYR A 41 -0.76 -0.87 -25.25
N SER A 42 0.48 -1.34 -25.07
CA SER A 42 1.49 -0.66 -24.26
C SER A 42 2.35 0.24 -25.13
N ARG A 43 2.14 1.56 -25.04
CA ARG A 43 2.97 2.56 -25.75
C ARG A 43 4.46 2.45 -25.42
N THR A 44 4.80 1.99 -24.21
CA THR A 44 6.19 1.84 -23.76
C THR A 44 6.91 0.72 -24.50
N PHE A 45 6.22 -0.41 -24.72
CA PHE A 45 6.78 -1.57 -25.43
C PHE A 45 6.39 -1.63 -26.91
N ARG A 46 5.51 -0.72 -27.37
CA ARG A 46 4.92 -0.67 -28.71
C ARG A 46 4.25 -1.98 -29.13
N GLN A 47 3.65 -2.68 -28.17
CA GLN A 47 3.07 -4.03 -28.33
C GLN A 47 1.78 -4.16 -27.52
N THR A 48 0.88 -5.01 -27.97
CA THR A 48 -0.32 -5.42 -27.23
C THR A 48 0.03 -6.55 -26.28
N LEU A 49 0.02 -6.26 -24.98
CA LEU A 49 0.51 -7.15 -23.93
C LEU A 49 -0.52 -7.30 -22.81
N THR A 50 -0.45 -8.40 -22.08
CA THR A 50 -1.12 -8.56 -20.79
C THR A 50 -0.31 -7.89 -19.67
N PRO A 51 -0.95 -7.50 -18.56
CA PRO A 51 -0.25 -7.10 -17.34
C PRO A 51 0.83 -8.09 -16.88
N LYS A 52 0.59 -9.40 -16.98
CA LYS A 52 1.57 -10.46 -16.63
C LYS A 52 2.81 -10.42 -17.54
N GLU A 53 2.60 -10.33 -18.85
CA GLU A 53 3.70 -10.19 -19.83
C GLU A 53 4.51 -8.91 -19.59
N ILE A 54 3.86 -7.80 -19.22
CA ILE A 54 4.53 -6.54 -18.87
C ILE A 54 5.40 -6.71 -17.62
N VAL A 55 4.89 -7.34 -16.56
CA VAL A 55 5.69 -7.61 -15.36
C VAL A 55 6.90 -8.45 -15.74
N LYS A 56 6.72 -9.57 -16.43
CA LYS A 56 7.84 -10.44 -16.87
C LYS A 56 8.91 -9.65 -17.61
N LYS A 57 8.52 -8.90 -18.66
CA LYS A 57 9.46 -8.06 -19.43
C LYS A 57 10.19 -7.02 -18.58
N ILE A 58 9.57 -6.49 -17.54
CA ILE A 58 10.21 -5.51 -16.64
C ILE A 58 11.18 -6.22 -15.69
N LEU A 59 10.81 -7.37 -15.13
CA LEU A 59 11.68 -8.13 -14.23
C LEU A 59 12.90 -8.70 -14.98
N ASP A 60 12.78 -8.97 -16.28
CA ASP A 60 13.90 -9.38 -17.13
C ASP A 60 14.96 -8.28 -17.34
N LEU A 61 14.65 -7.02 -16.98
CA LEU A 61 15.60 -5.91 -17.11
C LEU A 61 16.63 -5.84 -15.98
N SER A 62 16.34 -6.45 -14.82
CA SER A 62 17.21 -6.37 -13.65
C SER A 62 16.89 -7.50 -12.66
N GLU A 63 17.92 -8.30 -12.35
CA GLU A 63 17.83 -9.37 -11.35
C GLU A 63 17.53 -8.83 -9.95
N GLU A 64 18.12 -7.70 -9.58
CA GLU A 64 17.83 -7.04 -8.31
C GLU A 64 16.33 -6.66 -8.21
N LEU A 65 15.74 -6.14 -9.30
CA LEU A 65 14.32 -5.80 -9.31
C LEU A 65 13.46 -7.04 -9.17
N ARG A 66 13.83 -8.12 -9.85
CA ARG A 66 13.17 -9.41 -9.76
C ARG A 66 13.15 -9.93 -8.32
N TYR A 67 14.31 -9.96 -7.67
CA TYR A 67 14.43 -10.37 -6.28
C TYR A 67 13.49 -9.59 -5.34
N TYR A 68 13.54 -8.25 -5.38
CA TYR A 68 12.68 -7.44 -4.50
C TYR A 68 11.19 -7.51 -4.86
N TYR A 69 10.85 -7.70 -6.14
CA TYR A 69 9.47 -7.92 -6.55
C TYR A 69 8.94 -9.24 -5.98
N GLU A 70 9.68 -10.32 -6.13
CA GLU A 70 9.29 -11.65 -5.64
C GLU A 70 9.16 -11.66 -4.11
N LEU A 71 10.15 -11.11 -3.39
CA LEU A 71 10.09 -10.96 -1.94
C LEU A 71 8.85 -10.16 -1.49
N TYR A 72 8.55 -9.05 -2.17
CA TYR A 72 7.36 -8.26 -1.89
C TYR A 72 6.06 -9.05 -2.14
N GLN A 73 5.98 -9.81 -3.24
CA GLN A 73 4.78 -10.60 -3.56
C GLN A 73 4.57 -11.74 -2.56
N LEU A 74 5.63 -12.40 -2.10
CA LEU A 74 5.56 -13.43 -1.05
C LEU A 74 5.11 -12.85 0.29
N LEU A 75 5.67 -11.69 0.70
CA LEU A 75 5.21 -10.98 1.89
C LEU A 75 3.73 -10.59 1.79
N LEU A 76 3.31 -10.08 0.63
CA LEU A 76 1.91 -9.72 0.38
C LEU A 76 0.99 -10.94 0.43
N PHE A 77 1.44 -12.08 -0.09
CA PHE A 77 0.70 -13.34 -0.04
C PHE A 77 0.47 -13.77 1.41
N HIS A 78 1.52 -13.96 2.20
CA HIS A 78 1.37 -14.40 3.59
C HIS A 78 0.56 -13.42 4.45
N PHE A 79 0.68 -12.12 4.18
CA PHE A 79 -0.13 -11.11 4.83
C PHE A 79 -1.63 -11.25 4.50
N GLN A 80 -1.98 -11.50 3.24
CA GLN A 80 -3.39 -11.68 2.84
C GLN A 80 -3.97 -13.01 3.34
N GLU A 81 -3.17 -14.07 3.35
CA GLU A 81 -3.57 -15.38 3.89
C GLU A 81 -3.53 -15.44 5.42
N LYS A 82 -3.19 -14.34 6.10
CA LYS A 82 -3.10 -14.23 7.56
C LYS A 82 -2.12 -15.23 8.20
N ASN A 83 -1.10 -15.64 7.44
CA ASN A 83 -0.06 -16.57 7.89
C ASN A 83 1.07 -15.82 8.61
N THR A 84 0.84 -15.42 9.86
CA THR A 84 1.77 -14.60 10.66
C THR A 84 3.15 -15.25 10.80
N ASP A 85 3.22 -16.55 11.05
CA ASP A 85 4.51 -17.24 11.26
C ASP A 85 5.36 -17.24 10.00
N HIS A 86 4.78 -17.62 8.86
CA HIS A 86 5.48 -17.60 7.57
C HIS A 86 5.87 -16.18 7.14
N PHE A 87 5.01 -15.19 7.41
CA PHE A 87 5.32 -13.79 7.14
C PHE A 87 6.55 -13.32 7.94
N MET A 88 6.63 -13.68 9.21
CA MET A 88 7.74 -13.30 10.09
C MET A 88 9.02 -14.08 9.78
N ALA A 89 8.92 -15.39 9.49
CA ALA A 89 10.04 -16.20 9.06
C ALA A 89 10.69 -15.63 7.78
N LEU A 90 9.87 -15.27 6.79
CA LEU A 90 10.35 -14.67 5.54
C LEU A 90 11.10 -13.35 5.78
N ILE A 91 10.68 -12.55 6.77
CA ILE A 91 11.37 -11.31 7.17
C ILE A 91 12.73 -11.63 7.79
N ASP A 92 12.79 -12.60 8.70
CA ASP A 92 14.01 -12.97 9.40
C ASP A 92 15.05 -13.58 8.45
N ASP A 93 14.64 -14.48 7.57
CA ASP A 93 15.50 -15.16 6.60
C ASP A 93 16.14 -14.17 5.59
N ASN A 94 15.39 -13.13 5.21
CA ASN A 94 15.86 -12.16 4.22
C ASN A 94 16.54 -10.93 4.83
N LEU A 95 16.45 -10.73 6.16
CA LEU A 95 17.02 -9.56 6.83
C LEU A 95 18.51 -9.29 6.54
N PRO A 96 19.41 -10.29 6.46
CA PRO A 96 20.83 -10.03 6.20
C PRO A 96 21.14 -9.71 4.73
N PHE A 97 20.25 -10.04 3.79
CA PHE A 97 20.51 -9.95 2.34
C PHE A 97 19.86 -8.71 1.68
N VAL A 98 18.88 -8.11 2.33
CA VAL A 98 18.13 -6.99 1.77
C VAL A 98 18.85 -5.65 1.89
N ASN A 99 18.54 -4.73 0.97
CA ASN A 99 19.06 -3.37 1.00
C ASN A 99 18.64 -2.59 2.28
N PRO A 100 19.28 -1.43 2.55
CA PRO A 100 18.97 -0.63 3.74
C PRO A 100 17.51 -0.19 3.86
N ILE A 101 16.82 0.00 2.73
CA ILE A 101 15.40 0.39 2.71
C ILE A 101 14.55 -0.73 3.30
N PHE A 102 14.71 -1.95 2.80
CA PHE A 102 14.00 -3.12 3.31
C PHE A 102 14.44 -3.47 4.73
N THR A 103 15.72 -3.31 5.06
CA THR A 103 16.23 -3.50 6.42
C THR A 103 15.47 -2.64 7.43
N ALA A 104 15.25 -1.35 7.14
CA ALA A 104 14.51 -0.45 8.01
C ALA A 104 13.04 -0.88 8.18
N VAL A 105 12.40 -1.31 7.07
CA VAL A 105 11.02 -1.83 7.09
C VAL A 105 10.93 -3.10 7.93
N PHE A 106 11.83 -4.05 7.72
CA PHE A 106 11.86 -5.32 8.43
C PHE A 106 12.14 -5.15 9.92
N LYS A 107 13.09 -4.28 10.30
CA LYS A 107 13.30 -3.91 11.71
C LYS A 107 12.03 -3.33 12.35
N THR A 108 11.29 -2.52 11.60
CA THR A 108 10.01 -1.97 12.07
C THR A 108 8.97 -3.07 12.25
N PHE A 109 8.84 -3.99 11.30
CA PHE A 109 7.92 -5.12 11.42
C PHE A 109 8.27 -6.02 12.60
N LYS A 110 9.55 -6.31 12.85
CA LYS A 110 10.00 -7.05 14.03
C LYS A 110 9.64 -6.33 15.33
N LYS A 111 9.90 -5.02 15.40
CA LYS A 111 9.56 -4.20 16.57
C LYS A 111 8.07 -4.23 16.91
N TYR A 112 7.20 -4.27 15.89
CA TYR A 112 5.75 -4.25 16.06
C TYR A 112 5.09 -5.61 15.77
N LYS A 113 5.83 -6.72 15.92
CA LYS A 113 5.36 -8.08 15.60
C LYS A 113 4.02 -8.43 16.23
N SER A 114 3.85 -8.14 17.53
CA SER A 114 2.60 -8.43 18.25
C SER A 114 1.40 -7.68 17.68
N TYR A 115 1.56 -6.41 17.32
CA TYR A 115 0.50 -5.62 16.70
C TYR A 115 0.15 -6.12 15.29
N ILE A 116 1.14 -6.55 14.53
CA ILE A 116 0.93 -7.14 13.20
C ILE A 116 0.18 -8.48 13.33
N ALA A 117 0.59 -9.34 14.26
CA ALA A 117 -0.10 -10.60 14.55
C ALA A 117 -1.58 -10.35 14.91
N ASN A 118 -1.83 -9.43 15.85
CA ASN A 118 -3.19 -9.05 16.24
C ASN A 118 -4.00 -8.51 15.05
N ALA A 119 -3.38 -7.74 14.15
CA ALA A 119 -4.07 -7.21 12.98
C ALA A 119 -4.43 -8.29 11.93
N LEU A 120 -3.68 -9.39 11.88
CA LEU A 120 -3.96 -10.53 10.99
C LEU A 120 -5.02 -11.46 11.58
N GLU A 121 -4.95 -11.72 12.88
CA GLU A 121 -5.86 -12.63 13.58
C GLU A 121 -7.24 -12.01 13.80
N LEU A 122 -7.29 -10.76 14.27
CA LEU A 122 -8.54 -10.14 14.68
C LEU A 122 -9.39 -9.69 13.46
N PRO A 123 -10.73 -9.73 13.57
CA PRO A 123 -11.63 -9.26 12.51
C PRO A 123 -11.80 -7.73 12.48
N TYR A 124 -11.09 -6.99 13.34
CA TYR A 124 -11.27 -5.55 13.49
C TYR A 124 -10.58 -4.77 12.37
N SER A 125 -11.33 -3.87 11.74
CA SER A 125 -10.81 -2.95 10.73
C SER A 125 -10.61 -1.56 11.30
N ASN A 126 -9.51 -0.91 10.91
CA ASN A 126 -9.25 0.50 11.20
C ASN A 126 -10.17 1.46 10.42
N ALA A 127 -11.08 0.95 9.57
CA ALA A 127 -11.99 1.76 8.76
C ALA A 127 -12.77 2.81 9.56
N LYS A 128 -13.28 2.45 10.76
CA LYS A 128 -14.00 3.40 11.63
C LYS A 128 -13.09 4.53 12.13
N LEU A 129 -11.88 4.20 12.56
CA LEU A 129 -10.89 5.19 13.02
C LEU A 129 -10.44 6.10 11.87
N GLU A 130 -10.16 5.54 10.70
CA GLU A 130 -9.77 6.30 9.51
C GLU A 130 -10.88 7.24 9.01
N ALA A 131 -12.14 6.80 9.05
CA ALA A 131 -13.28 7.64 8.71
C ALA A 131 -13.40 8.85 9.66
N THR A 132 -13.17 8.63 10.95
CA THR A 132 -13.15 9.69 11.97
C THR A 132 -11.97 10.65 11.76
N ASN A 133 -10.77 10.11 11.53
CA ASN A 133 -9.57 10.91 11.25
C ASN A 133 -9.76 11.78 10.00
N LYS A 134 -10.36 11.23 8.94
CA LYS A 134 -10.68 11.99 7.73
C LYS A 134 -11.64 13.13 8.04
N LEU A 135 -12.73 12.87 8.76
CA LEU A 135 -13.69 13.89 9.16
C LEU A 135 -13.02 15.04 9.93
N ILE A 136 -12.16 14.71 10.91
CA ILE A 136 -11.42 15.71 11.70
C ILE A 136 -10.52 16.56 10.80
N LYS A 137 -9.79 15.93 9.86
CA LYS A 137 -8.93 16.63 8.90
C LYS A 137 -9.75 17.55 8.00
N ASP A 138 -10.91 17.10 7.54
CA ASP A 138 -11.80 17.88 6.67
C ASP A 138 -12.39 19.09 7.41
N ILE A 139 -12.83 18.92 8.68
CA ILE A 139 -13.28 20.03 9.54
C ILE A 139 -12.16 21.06 9.72
N LYS A 140 -10.93 20.61 10.02
CA LYS A 140 -9.78 21.50 10.15
C LYS A 140 -9.49 22.26 8.86
N ARG A 141 -9.57 21.59 7.71
CA ARG A 141 -9.33 22.20 6.38
C ARG A 141 -10.40 23.22 6.01
N GLN A 142 -11.67 22.90 6.22
CA GLN A 142 -12.80 23.80 5.92
C GLN A 142 -12.81 25.06 6.78
N ALA A 143 -12.38 24.95 8.05
CA ALA A 143 -12.29 26.09 8.95
C ALA A 143 -11.02 26.95 8.75
N PHE A 144 -10.13 26.57 7.83
CA PHE A 144 -8.79 27.17 7.67
C PHE A 144 -7.97 27.15 8.97
N GLY A 145 -8.18 26.12 9.80
CA GLY A 145 -7.58 26.00 11.13
C GLY A 145 -8.44 26.56 12.26
N PHE A 146 -8.08 26.23 13.49
CA PHE A 146 -8.76 26.70 14.69
C PHE A 146 -7.75 27.37 15.60
N ARG A 147 -8.05 28.60 16.03
CA ARG A 147 -7.22 29.31 17.03
C ARG A 147 -7.39 28.74 18.44
N ASN A 148 -8.58 28.22 18.76
CA ASN A 148 -8.92 27.68 20.07
C ASN A 148 -9.23 26.17 19.97
N PHE A 149 -8.46 25.35 20.71
CA PHE A 149 -8.63 23.90 20.73
C PHE A 149 -10.00 23.46 21.28
N LYS A 150 -10.56 24.18 22.27
CA LYS A 150 -11.89 23.89 22.82
C LYS A 150 -12.94 23.99 21.72
N ASN A 151 -12.89 25.04 20.90
CA ASN A 151 -13.81 25.23 19.78
C ASN A 151 -13.64 24.14 18.71
N PHE A 152 -12.40 23.72 18.45
CA PHE A 152 -12.13 22.60 17.54
C PHE A 152 -12.75 21.30 18.05
N LYS A 153 -12.52 20.95 19.33
CA LYS A 153 -13.09 19.77 19.97
C LYS A 153 -14.63 19.79 19.92
N THR A 154 -15.24 20.92 20.27
CA THR A 154 -16.70 21.09 20.22
C THR A 154 -17.24 20.86 18.81
N LYS A 155 -16.60 21.43 17.78
CA LYS A 155 -17.03 21.25 16.39
C LYS A 155 -16.94 19.78 15.95
N ILE A 156 -15.89 19.06 16.35
CA ILE A 156 -15.74 17.63 16.06
C ILE A 156 -16.86 16.82 16.72
N LEU A 157 -17.13 17.06 18.00
CA LEU A 157 -18.17 16.33 18.74
C LEU A 157 -19.55 16.55 18.12
N ILE A 158 -19.90 17.80 17.77
CA ILE A 158 -21.15 18.11 17.09
C ILE A 158 -21.25 17.38 15.76
N ALA A 159 -20.20 17.40 14.93
CA ALA A 159 -20.20 16.74 13.63
C ALA A 159 -20.34 15.21 13.74
N LEU A 160 -19.72 14.60 14.75
CA LEU A 160 -19.84 13.17 15.02
C LEU A 160 -21.27 12.81 15.47
N ASN A 161 -21.86 13.58 16.38
CA ASN A 161 -23.23 13.35 16.85
C ASN A 161 -24.25 13.47 15.70
N ILE A 162 -24.14 14.50 14.86
CA ILE A 162 -25.01 14.66 13.67
C ILE A 162 -24.91 13.46 12.73
N LYS A 163 -23.70 12.90 12.56
CA LYS A 163 -23.49 11.73 11.69
C LYS A 163 -24.13 10.47 12.29
N ILE A 164 -24.06 10.29 13.61
CA ILE A 164 -24.69 9.18 14.33
C ILE A 164 -26.21 9.28 14.20
N GLU A 165 -26.80 10.44 14.51
CA GLU A 165 -28.25 10.67 14.40
C GLU A 165 -28.78 10.40 12.99
N ARG A 166 -28.09 10.90 11.96
CA ARG A 166 -28.44 10.62 10.55
C ARG A 166 -28.41 9.13 10.21
N THR A 167 -27.44 8.39 10.74
CA THR A 167 -27.32 6.95 10.48
C THR A 167 -28.47 6.18 11.14
N ASN A 168 -28.82 6.54 12.38
CA ASN A 168 -29.94 5.93 13.10
C ASN A 168 -31.28 6.17 12.39
N LEU A 169 -31.51 7.40 11.92
CA LEU A 169 -32.71 7.76 11.14
C LEU A 169 -32.87 6.97 9.84
N ILE A 170 -31.76 6.61 9.18
CA ILE A 170 -31.80 5.81 7.95
C ILE A 170 -32.10 4.35 8.29
N LEU A 171 -31.48 3.81 9.34
CA LEU A 171 -31.68 2.42 9.78
C LEU A 171 -33.09 2.16 10.31
N SER A 172 -33.75 3.16 10.91
CA SER A 172 -35.12 3.03 11.42
C SER A 172 -36.21 3.12 10.33
N ARG A 173 -35.83 3.33 9.07
CA ARG A 173 -36.76 3.41 7.92
C ARG A 173 -36.75 2.14 7.06
N CYS A 174 -35.90 1.17 7.41
CA CYS A 174 -35.87 -0.17 6.84
C CYS A 174 -36.58 -1.14 7.80
#